data_AF-W0GV41-F1
#
_entry.id   AF-W0GV41-F1
#
_cell.length_a   1.000
_cell.length_b   1.000
_cell.length_c   1.000
_cell.angle_alpha   90.00
_cell.angle_beta   90.00
_cell.angle_gamma   90.00
#
_symmetry.space_group_name_H-M   'P 1'
#
loop_
_entity.id
_entity.type
_entity.pdbx_description
1 polymer ?
#
loop_
_entity_poly.entity_id
_entity_poly.type
_entity_poly.pdbx_seq_one_letter_code
_entity_poly.pdbx_strand_id
1 'polypeptide(L)'
;MGPIRSSLVLSAAALIGALSGMTSPLQAAEATEEKGAKIYCFMRSSGNDHEVSWKAAYAVIKRQRSGMFKTSPEHASVMITEAVVQDPGNFPDCGQFLGDLFGGNTQPATAAALANSSSFTESSIESSDDTARYSY
;
A
#
# COMPACT_ATOMS: atom_id res chain seq x y z
N MET A 1 -72.23 1.18 -23.44
CA MET A 1 -71.00 0.40 -23.25
C MET A 1 -69.93 0.97 -24.16
N GLY A 2 -68.76 1.32 -23.61
CA GLY A 2 -67.59 1.82 -24.33
C GLY A 2 -66.60 2.41 -23.33
N PRO A 3 -65.48 1.72 -23.00
CA PRO A 3 -64.67 2.06 -21.83
C PRO A 3 -63.64 3.17 -22.13
N ILE A 4 -63.61 4.16 -21.24
CA ILE A 4 -62.51 5.11 -21.07
C ILE A 4 -61.34 4.33 -20.46
N ARG A 5 -60.28 4.05 -21.21
CA ARG A 5 -59.01 3.52 -20.67
C ARG A 5 -57.82 4.01 -21.50
N SER A 6 -56.72 4.27 -20.80
CA SER A 6 -55.44 4.84 -21.25
C SER A 6 -55.48 6.37 -21.29
N SER A 7 -54.73 7.09 -20.45
CA SER A 7 -53.29 6.92 -20.30
C SER A 7 -52.85 7.37 -18.91
N LEU A 8 -52.34 6.45 -18.10
CA LEU A 8 -51.62 6.80 -16.88
C LEU A 8 -50.60 5.71 -16.56
N VAL A 9 -49.70 5.41 -17.50
CA VAL A 9 -48.53 4.55 -17.23
C VAL A 9 -47.37 5.01 -18.11
N LEU A 10 -46.72 6.12 -17.75
CA LEU A 10 -45.49 6.54 -18.44
C LEU A 10 -44.62 7.40 -17.52
N SER A 11 -44.30 6.91 -16.32
CA SER A 11 -43.33 7.59 -15.44
C SER A 11 -42.48 6.67 -14.55
N ALA A 12 -42.41 5.36 -14.82
CA ALA A 12 -41.65 4.42 -13.98
C ALA A 12 -40.25 4.04 -14.51
N ALA A 13 -39.87 4.43 -15.73
CA ALA A 13 -38.62 3.97 -16.35
C ALA A 13 -37.39 4.87 -16.10
N ALA A 14 -37.53 6.00 -15.38
CA ALA A 14 -36.46 7.00 -15.25
C ALA A 14 -35.59 6.88 -13.97
N LEU A 15 -35.79 5.87 -13.12
CA LEU A 15 -35.06 5.72 -11.84
C LEU A 15 -33.99 4.62 -11.83
N ILE A 16 -33.87 3.80 -12.88
CA ILE A 16 -32.95 2.64 -12.88
C ILE A 16 -31.52 3.03 -13.32
N GLY A 17 -31.33 4.20 -13.95
CA GLY A 17 -30.02 4.65 -14.43
C GLY A 17 -29.09 5.29 -13.37
N ALA A 18 -29.55 5.49 -12.14
CA ALA A 18 -28.82 6.29 -11.14
C ALA A 18 -27.87 5.49 -10.23
N LEU A 19 -27.77 4.16 -10.37
CA LEU A 19 -26.93 3.32 -9.50
C LEU A 19 -25.65 2.76 -10.14
N SER A 20 -25.40 3.00 -11.42
CA SER A 20 -24.25 2.38 -12.13
C SER A 20 -22.90 3.10 -11.93
N GLY A 21 -22.82 4.15 -11.10
CA GLY A 21 -21.62 4.97 -10.91
C GLY A 21 -20.79 4.68 -9.66
N MET A 22 -21.08 3.61 -8.92
CA MET A 22 -20.33 3.25 -7.72
C MET A 22 -19.03 2.54 -8.12
N THR A 23 -18.03 3.30 -8.57
CA THR A 23 -16.66 2.77 -8.63
C THR A 23 -16.24 2.46 -7.20
N SER A 24 -16.08 1.18 -6.88
CA SER A 24 -15.65 0.72 -5.56
C SER A 24 -14.35 1.41 -5.16
N PRO A 25 -14.24 1.98 -3.94
CA PRO A 25 -13.01 2.63 -3.48
C PRO A 25 -11.79 1.68 -3.47
N LEU A 26 -12.04 0.36 -3.48
CA LEU A 26 -11.03 -0.68 -3.61
C LEU A 26 -10.17 -0.53 -4.87
N GLN A 27 -10.79 -0.21 -6.02
CA GLN A 27 -10.06 -0.15 -7.29
C GLN A 27 -9.19 1.12 -7.42
N ALA A 28 -9.53 2.18 -6.68
CA ALA A 28 -8.72 3.39 -6.58
C ALA A 28 -7.58 3.24 -5.57
N ALA A 29 -7.77 2.43 -4.52
CA ALA A 29 -6.74 2.10 -3.55
C ALA A 29 -5.61 1.27 -4.20
N GLU A 30 -5.96 0.15 -4.85
CA GLU A 30 -5.02 -0.71 -5.59
C GLU A 30 -4.20 0.10 -6.62
N ALA A 31 -4.87 0.99 -7.36
CA ALA A 31 -4.21 1.86 -8.33
C ALA A 31 -3.25 2.88 -7.70
N THR A 32 -3.43 3.24 -6.43
CA THR A 32 -2.55 4.15 -5.70
C THR A 32 -1.29 3.44 -5.22
N GLU A 33 -1.45 2.21 -4.74
CA GLU A 33 -0.39 1.34 -4.22
C GLU A 33 0.56 0.95 -5.35
N GLU A 34 0.01 0.46 -6.47
CA GLU A 34 0.80 0.15 -7.65
C GLU A 34 1.58 1.35 -8.18
N LYS A 35 0.98 2.55 -8.22
CA LYS A 35 1.66 3.75 -8.70
C LYS A 35 2.81 4.16 -7.78
N GLY A 36 2.60 4.07 -6.47
CA GLY A 36 3.65 4.32 -5.48
C GLY A 36 4.81 3.35 -5.64
N ALA A 37 4.51 2.06 -5.77
CA ALA A 37 5.51 1.02 -6.00
C ALA A 37 6.26 1.24 -7.33
N LYS A 38 5.55 1.56 -8.41
CA LYS A 38 6.17 1.77 -9.74
C LYS A 38 7.20 2.89 -9.68
N ILE A 39 6.86 4.00 -9.02
CA ILE A 39 7.77 5.14 -8.83
C ILE A 39 8.98 4.74 -7.99
N TYR A 40 8.75 4.12 -6.82
CA TYR A 40 9.83 3.73 -5.92
C TYR A 40 10.82 2.77 -6.61
N CYS A 41 10.29 1.70 -7.19
CA CYS A 41 11.05 0.66 -7.87
C CYS A 41 11.82 1.20 -9.08
N PHE A 42 11.17 2.02 -9.91
CA PHE A 42 11.82 2.64 -11.07
C PHE A 42 12.96 3.56 -10.64
N MET A 43 12.77 4.39 -9.61
CA MET A 43 13.81 5.31 -9.16
C MET A 43 14.99 4.57 -8.53
N ARG A 44 14.74 3.54 -7.70
CA ARG A 44 15.82 2.73 -7.10
C ARG A 44 16.61 1.95 -8.15
N SER A 45 15.93 1.32 -9.11
CA SER A 45 16.59 0.61 -10.22
C SER A 45 17.37 1.56 -11.15
N SER A 46 16.96 2.84 -11.23
CA SER A 46 17.70 3.89 -11.94
C SER A 46 18.90 4.44 -11.15
N GLY A 47 19.22 3.88 -9.97
CA GLY A 47 20.37 4.28 -9.16
C GLY A 47 20.13 5.47 -8.23
N ASN A 48 18.87 5.87 -7.99
CA ASN A 48 18.58 6.91 -7.02
C ASN A 48 18.62 6.38 -5.58
N ASP A 49 19.00 7.26 -4.65
CA ASP A 49 18.95 6.98 -3.22
C ASP A 49 17.54 6.67 -2.74
N HIS A 50 17.47 5.92 -1.63
CA HIS A 50 16.22 5.57 -0.96
C HIS A 50 15.38 6.82 -0.65
N GLU A 51 15.94 7.83 0.00
CA GLU A 51 15.19 9.02 0.47
C GLU A 51 14.49 9.77 -0.67
N VAL A 52 15.17 9.93 -1.82
CA VAL A 52 14.61 10.63 -2.98
C VAL A 52 13.50 9.80 -3.62
N SER A 53 13.76 8.51 -3.82
CA SER A 53 12.82 7.55 -4.40
C SER A 53 11.56 7.41 -3.52
N TRP A 54 11.77 7.33 -2.22
CA TRP A 54 10.73 7.24 -1.20
C TRP A 54 9.84 8.47 -1.15
N LYS A 55 10.43 9.67 -1.10
CA LYS A 55 9.67 10.93 -1.07
C LYS A 55 8.78 11.10 -2.30
N ALA A 56 9.28 10.73 -3.47
CA ALA A 56 8.50 10.78 -4.72
C ALA A 56 7.31 9.82 -4.66
N ALA A 57 7.52 8.57 -4.28
CA ALA A 57 6.47 7.57 -4.17
C ALA A 57 5.43 7.95 -3.09
N TYR A 58 5.90 8.33 -1.89
CA TYR A 58 5.04 8.71 -0.77
C TYR A 58 4.17 9.94 -1.08
N ALA A 59 4.71 10.94 -1.80
CA ALA A 59 3.94 12.10 -2.23
C ALA A 59 2.74 11.72 -3.11
N VAL A 60 2.88 10.69 -3.95
CA VAL A 60 1.81 10.19 -4.80
C VAL A 60 0.80 9.40 -3.99
N ILE A 61 1.27 8.47 -3.14
CA ILE A 61 0.43 7.66 -2.27
C ILE A 61 -0.44 8.53 -1.35
N LYS A 62 0.16 9.54 -0.73
CA LYS A 62 -0.51 10.47 0.18
C LYS A 62 -1.59 11.32 -0.51
N ARG A 63 -1.41 11.65 -1.80
CA ARG A 63 -2.36 12.49 -2.54
C ARG A 63 -3.54 11.72 -3.10
N GLN A 64 -3.32 10.48 -3.55
CA GLN A 64 -4.39 9.69 -4.18
C GLN A 64 -5.31 9.01 -3.16
N ARG A 65 -4.88 8.79 -1.92
CA ARG A 65 -5.77 8.32 -0.86
C ARG A 65 -6.71 9.44 -0.42
N SER A 66 -7.91 9.48 -0.99
CA SER A 66 -8.95 10.44 -0.62
C SER A 66 -9.51 10.12 0.76
N GLY A 67 -9.22 10.95 1.76
CA GLY A 67 -9.75 10.78 3.11
C GLY A 67 -9.26 11.87 4.08
N MET A 68 -9.96 12.00 5.21
CA MET A 68 -9.54 12.90 6.30
C MET A 68 -8.21 12.44 6.95
N PHE A 69 -7.91 11.14 6.84
CA PHE A 69 -6.67 10.54 7.32
C PHE A 69 -5.69 10.37 6.16
N LYS A 70 -4.62 11.16 6.19
CA LYS A 70 -3.48 10.99 5.29
C LYS A 70 -2.79 9.66 5.62
N THR A 71 -2.38 8.91 4.59
CA THR A 71 -1.56 7.70 4.76
C THR A 71 -0.31 8.04 5.58
N SER A 72 -0.05 7.29 6.65
CA SER A 72 1.22 7.37 7.39
C SER A 72 2.37 6.91 6.50
N PRO A 73 3.59 7.44 6.64
CA PRO A 73 4.78 6.88 6.00
C PRO A 73 4.90 5.36 6.20
N GLU A 74 4.61 4.85 7.39
CA GLU A 74 4.68 3.41 7.71
C GLU A 74 3.62 2.60 6.97
N HIS A 75 2.44 3.17 6.74
CA HIS A 75 1.40 2.48 5.97
C HIS A 75 1.74 2.49 4.48
N ALA A 76 2.39 3.55 3.99
CA ALA A 76 2.83 3.64 2.60
C ALA A 76 3.94 2.64 2.26
N SER A 77 4.84 2.34 3.21
CA SER A 77 5.89 1.34 2.98
C SER A 77 5.30 -0.05 2.82
N VAL A 78 4.36 -0.42 3.71
CA VAL A 78 3.64 -1.70 3.62
C VAL A 78 2.91 -1.83 2.29
N MET A 79 2.16 -0.80 1.87
CA MET A 79 1.44 -0.82 0.59
C MET A 79 2.38 -1.00 -0.62
N ILE A 80 3.54 -0.35 -0.62
CA ILE A 80 4.53 -0.56 -1.69
C ILE A 80 5.03 -2.00 -1.68
N THR A 81 5.31 -2.56 -0.50
CA THR A 81 5.80 -3.94 -0.40
C THR A 81 4.75 -4.97 -0.80
N GLU A 82 3.50 -4.75 -0.45
CA GLU A 82 2.37 -5.58 -0.85
C GLU A 82 2.24 -5.61 -2.38
N ALA A 83 2.23 -4.44 -3.02
CA ALA A 83 2.15 -4.35 -4.48
C ALA A 83 3.32 -5.07 -5.19
N VAL A 84 4.54 -4.92 -4.69
CA VAL A 84 5.73 -5.56 -5.29
C VAL A 84 5.73 -7.07 -5.14
N VAL A 85 5.26 -7.58 -3.99
CA VAL A 85 5.19 -9.03 -3.72
C VAL A 85 4.01 -9.67 -4.44
N GLN A 86 2.90 -8.94 -4.61
CA GLN A 86 1.70 -9.43 -5.29
C GLN A 86 1.93 -9.62 -6.80
N ASP A 87 2.69 -8.74 -7.45
CA ASP A 87 3.01 -8.85 -8.88
C ASP A 87 4.50 -8.55 -9.18
N PRO A 88 5.43 -9.45 -8.82
CA PRO A 88 6.86 -9.23 -9.00
C PRO A 88 7.27 -9.07 -10.46
N GLY A 89 6.46 -9.55 -11.41
CA GLY A 89 6.72 -9.39 -12.85
C GLY A 89 6.64 -7.93 -13.31
N ASN A 90 5.84 -7.12 -12.61
CA ASN A 90 5.69 -5.68 -12.90
C ASN A 90 6.74 -4.81 -12.18
N PHE A 91 7.51 -5.42 -11.26
CA PHE A 91 8.52 -4.76 -10.43
C PHE A 91 9.85 -5.54 -10.42
N PRO A 92 10.46 -5.79 -11.60
CA PRO A 92 11.69 -6.57 -11.69
C PRO A 92 12.78 -5.93 -10.84
N ASP A 93 13.52 -6.77 -10.10
CA ASP A 93 14.64 -6.40 -9.24
C ASP A 93 14.30 -5.38 -8.12
N CYS A 94 13.03 -5.05 -7.90
CA CYS A 94 12.65 -4.10 -6.86
C CYS A 94 12.70 -4.70 -5.45
N GLY A 95 12.56 -6.02 -5.33
CA GLY A 95 12.56 -6.74 -4.06
C GLY A 95 13.80 -6.45 -3.20
N GLN A 96 14.95 -6.22 -3.82
CA GLN A 96 16.21 -5.90 -3.13
C GLN A 96 16.21 -4.54 -2.42
N PHE A 97 15.26 -3.65 -2.75
CA PHE A 97 15.15 -2.30 -2.21
C PHE A 97 14.04 -2.16 -1.17
N LEU A 98 13.24 -3.21 -0.94
CA LEU A 98 12.10 -3.13 -0.02
C LEU A 98 12.53 -3.01 1.45
N GLY A 99 13.70 -3.53 1.82
CA GLY A 99 14.24 -3.42 3.17
C GLY A 99 14.48 -1.98 3.61
N ASP A 100 14.89 -1.10 2.68
CA ASP A 100 15.16 0.31 2.98
C ASP A 100 13.89 1.05 3.46
N LEU A 101 12.70 0.61 3.04
CA LEU A 101 11.40 1.20 3.42
C LEU A 101 11.08 1.06 4.93
N PHE A 102 11.80 0.20 5.64
CA PHE A 102 11.59 -0.09 7.06
C PHE A 102 12.82 0.28 7.92
N GLY A 103 13.71 1.14 7.40
CA GLY A 103 14.95 1.49 8.09
C GLY A 103 16.03 0.42 7.98
N GLY A 104 15.92 -0.48 7.00
CA GLY A 104 17.01 -1.38 6.62
C GLY A 104 18.26 -0.57 6.29
N ASN A 105 19.37 -0.93 6.92
CA ASN A 105 20.66 -0.32 6.66
C ASN A 105 20.96 -0.41 5.16
N THR A 106 21.40 0.70 4.55
CA THR A 106 21.61 0.97 3.10
C THR A 106 22.55 0.02 2.34
N GLN A 107 22.87 -1.16 2.89
CA GLN A 107 23.57 -2.20 2.16
C GLN A 107 22.58 -2.96 1.28
N PRO A 108 22.87 -3.12 -0.03
CA PRO A 108 22.14 -4.09 -0.84
C PRO A 108 22.17 -5.44 -0.14
N ALA A 109 21.02 -6.11 -0.06
CA ALA A 109 20.88 -7.46 0.48
C ALA A 109 21.65 -8.45 -0.40
N THR A 110 22.97 -8.45 -0.27
CA THR A 110 23.84 -9.48 -0.78
C THR A 110 23.69 -10.70 0.12
N ALA A 111 23.80 -11.91 -0.43
CA ALA A 111 23.69 -13.15 0.36
C ALA A 111 24.65 -13.19 1.58
N ALA A 112 25.71 -12.37 1.58
CA ALA A 112 26.63 -12.18 2.69
C ALA A 112 26.03 -11.41 3.89
N ALA A 113 25.07 -10.50 3.66
CA ALA A 113 24.43 -9.73 4.73
C ALA A 113 23.52 -10.62 5.62
N LEU A 114 22.88 -11.64 5.03
CA LEU A 114 22.03 -12.59 5.77
C LEU A 114 22.84 -13.48 6.72
N ALA A 115 24.14 -13.67 6.46
CA ALA A 115 25.05 -14.42 7.32
C ALA A 115 25.59 -13.60 8.51
N ASN A 116 25.45 -12.26 8.49
CA ASN A 116 25.98 -11.38 9.53
C ASN A 116 24.93 -10.91 10.54
N SER A 117 23.64 -11.21 10.31
CA SER A 117 22.55 -10.94 11.27
C SER A 117 22.47 -11.95 12.42
N SER A 118 23.35 -12.95 12.48
CA SER A 118 23.42 -13.93 13.57
C SER A 118 24.37 -13.53 14.71
N SER A 119 25.05 -12.38 14.63
CA SER A 119 25.82 -11.86 15.77
C SER A 119 24.94 -10.90 16.59
N PHE A 120 24.04 -11.46 17.39
CA PHE A 120 23.42 -10.74 18.50
C PHE A 120 24.52 -10.38 19.50
N THR A 121 24.91 -9.11 19.51
CA THR A 121 25.76 -8.56 20.56
C THR A 121 24.95 -8.53 21.85
N GLU A 122 25.26 -9.49 22.73
CA GLU A 122 24.86 -9.55 24.12
C GLU A 122 25.14 -8.19 24.78
N SER A 123 24.07 -7.43 25.03
CA SER A 123 24.12 -6.22 25.85
C SER A 123 23.25 -6.49 27.06
N SER A 124 23.90 -6.63 28.21
CA SER A 124 23.33 -6.96 29.50
C SER A 124 22.14 -6.05 29.83
N ILE A 125 20.94 -6.64 29.94
CA ILE A 125 19.77 -5.98 30.53
C ILE A 125 19.63 -6.57 31.93
N GLU A 126 19.88 -5.70 32.90
CA GLU A 126 19.69 -5.91 34.33
C GLU A 126 18.22 -6.29 34.61
N SER A 127 18.06 -7.39 35.35
CA SER A 127 16.79 -7.97 35.74
C SER A 127 16.08 -7.10 36.79
N SER A 128 14.83 -6.73 36.52
CA SER A 128 13.82 -6.51 37.57
C SER A 128 12.42 -6.79 37.04
N ASP A 129 11.79 -7.77 37.70
CA ASP A 129 10.43 -8.27 37.63
C ASP A 129 9.32 -7.30 37.20
N ASP A 130 8.43 -7.78 36.31
CA ASP A 130 6.97 -7.68 36.53
C ASP A 130 6.22 -8.71 35.65
N THR A 131 6.05 -9.91 36.20
CA THR A 131 5.20 -10.98 35.65
C THR A 131 3.75 -10.73 36.09
N ALA A 132 2.89 -10.22 35.19
CA ALA A 132 1.44 -10.49 35.15
C ALA A 132 0.70 -9.65 34.08
N ARG A 133 0.80 -9.97 32.78
CA ARG A 133 -0.11 -9.33 31.80
C ARG A 133 -0.73 -10.20 30.71
N TYR A 134 -0.51 -11.52 30.66
CA TYR A 134 -1.25 -12.33 29.70
C TYR A 134 -1.61 -13.71 30.27
N SER A 135 -2.87 -13.81 30.71
CA SER A 135 -3.61 -15.07 30.77
C SER A 135 -4.71 -14.99 29.71
N TYR A 136 -4.76 -16.02 28.85
CA TYR A 136 -5.78 -16.25 27.82
C TYR A 136 -7.17 -16.43 28.40
#